data_AF-A0A3U4YER9-F1
#
_entry.id   AF-A0A3U4YER9-F1
#
_cell.length_a   1.000
_cell.length_b   1.000
_cell.length_c   1.000
_cell.angle_alpha   90.00
_cell.angle_beta   90.00
_cell.angle_gamma   90.00
#
_symmetry.space_group_name_H-M   'P 1'
#
loop_
_entity.id
_entity.type
_entity.pdbx_description
1 polymer ?
#
loop_
_entity_poly.entity_id
_entity_poly.type
_entity_poly.pdbx_seq_one_letter_code
_entity_poly.pdbx_strand_id
1 'polypeptide(L)'
;MYSTSAVLEITKDFQIILNRPSPENSNYHAYVVDYLKQQHLPDDFFKRLILKQEYFKEGVEFIINCIIIDWVLKDDDGYAIPFNLTDARELLNNVHFGITIYKKILNFCTTEDPFK
;
A
#
# COMPACT_ATOMS: atom_id res chain seq x y z
N MET A 1 -2.96 -13.26 18.91
CA MET A 1 -2.46 -11.90 18.64
C MET A 1 -2.58 -11.73 17.13
N TYR A 2 -3.46 -10.84 16.65
CA TYR A 2 -3.58 -10.60 15.21
C TYR A 2 -2.35 -9.81 14.73
N SER A 3 -1.73 -10.22 13.61
CA SER A 3 -0.61 -9.47 13.03
C SER A 3 -1.09 -8.09 12.54
N THR A 4 -0.33 -7.03 12.86
CA THR A 4 -0.59 -5.65 12.43
C THR A 4 -0.02 -5.34 11.05
N SER A 5 0.88 -6.19 10.56
CA SER A 5 1.42 -6.12 9.21
C SER A 5 1.28 -7.47 8.49
N ALA A 6 1.38 -7.44 7.17
CA ALA A 6 1.47 -8.65 6.36
C ALA A 6 2.32 -8.41 5.11
N VAL A 7 2.86 -9.50 4.57
CA VAL A 7 3.77 -9.48 3.42
C VAL A 7 3.01 -9.84 2.16
N LEU A 8 3.02 -8.96 1.18
CA LEU A 8 2.50 -9.19 -0.15
C LEU A 8 3.66 -9.53 -1.10
N GLU A 9 3.71 -10.77 -1.58
CA GLU A 9 4.66 -11.19 -2.60
C GLU A 9 4.24 -10.67 -3.98
N ILE A 10 5.07 -9.82 -4.60
CA ILE A 10 4.87 -9.36 -5.97
C ILE A 10 5.61 -10.29 -6.93
N THR A 11 6.88 -10.57 -6.62
CA THR A 11 7.75 -11.58 -7.22
C THR A 11 8.64 -12.20 -6.12
N LYS A 12 9.49 -13.18 -6.47
CA LYS A 12 10.44 -13.78 -5.51
C LYS A 12 11.43 -12.77 -4.91
N ASP A 13 11.80 -11.76 -5.69
CA ASP A 13 12.80 -10.75 -5.32
C ASP A 13 12.17 -9.41 -4.91
N PHE A 14 10.83 -9.35 -4.95
CA PHE A 14 10.08 -8.16 -4.58
C PHE A 14 8.85 -8.49 -3.74
N GLN A 15 8.90 -8.08 -2.48
CA GLN A 15 7.81 -8.20 -1.52
C GLN A 15 7.49 -6.82 -0.93
N ILE A 16 6.22 -6.57 -0.61
CA ILE A 16 5.77 -5.32 0.01
C ILE A 16 5.23 -5.64 1.40
N ILE A 17 5.67 -4.91 2.40
CA ILE A 17 5.17 -5.02 3.77
C ILE A 17 4.03 -4.01 3.93
N LEU A 18 2.84 -4.52 4.20
CA LEU A 18 1.61 -3.76 4.27
C LEU A 18 1.12 -3.62 5.70
N ASN A 19 0.57 -2.45 6.00
CA ASN A 19 -0.12 -2.13 7.23
C ASN A 19 -1.56 -2.63 7.15
N ARG A 20 -2.00 -3.39 8.15
CA ARG A 20 -3.35 -3.97 8.15
C ARG A 20 -4.41 -2.86 8.30
N PRO A 21 -5.35 -2.70 7.36
CA PRO A 21 -6.47 -1.77 7.53
C PRO A 21 -7.53 -2.42 8.44
N SER A 22 -7.31 -2.34 9.75
CA SER A 22 -8.21 -2.92 10.77
C SER A 22 -8.50 -1.91 11.87
N PRO A 23 -9.72 -1.90 12.45
CA PRO A 23 -10.04 -1.11 13.63
C PRO A 23 -9.07 -1.30 14.79
N GLU A 24 -8.48 -2.49 14.94
CA GLU A 24 -7.55 -2.84 16.02
C GLU A 24 -6.10 -2.39 15.76
N ASN A 25 -5.76 -1.91 14.55
CA ASN A 25 -4.40 -1.54 14.19
C ASN A 25 -4.13 -0.04 14.39
N SER A 26 -3.63 0.32 15.57
CA SER A 26 -3.33 1.72 15.93
C SER A 26 -2.35 2.41 14.98
N ASN A 27 -1.40 1.68 14.40
CA ASN A 27 -0.41 2.26 13.48
C ASN A 27 -1.05 2.68 12.16
N TYR A 28 -1.94 1.85 11.62
CA TYR A 28 -2.73 2.20 10.43
C TYR A 28 -3.56 3.46 10.66
N HIS A 29 -4.26 3.54 11.80
CA HIS A 29 -5.05 4.72 12.14
C HIS A 29 -4.20 5.98 12.25
N ALA A 30 -3.03 5.90 12.87
CA ALA A 30 -2.11 7.04 12.96
C ALA A 30 -1.73 7.56 11.57
N TYR A 31 -1.36 6.67 10.64
CA TYR A 31 -0.97 7.06 9.29
C TYR A 31 -2.13 7.69 8.51
N VAL A 32 -3.33 7.09 8.59
CA VAL A 32 -4.53 7.64 7.94
C VAL A 32 -4.88 9.01 8.52
N VAL A 33 -4.85 9.17 9.85
CA VAL A 33 -5.14 10.45 10.49
C VAL A 33 -4.15 11.52 10.06
N ASP A 34 -2.86 11.21 10.05
CA ASP A 34 -1.83 12.18 9.65
C ASP A 34 -1.90 12.54 8.16
N TYR A 35 -2.25 11.58 7.30
CA TYR A 35 -2.51 11.83 5.89
C TYR A 35 -3.74 12.73 5.69
N LEU A 36 -4.86 12.44 6.36
CA LEU A 36 -6.09 13.22 6.25
C LEU A 36 -5.96 14.65 6.79
N LYS A 37 -5.06 14.91 7.76
CA LYS A 37 -4.76 16.28 8.22
C LYS A 37 -4.10 17.14 7.13
N GLN A 38 -3.40 16.52 6.19
CA GLN A 38 -2.59 17.21 5.19
C GLN A 38 -3.26 17.29 3.82
N GLN A 39 -4.27 16.45 3.57
CA GLN A 39 -4.87 16.27 2.25
C GLN A 39 -6.35 16.61 2.24
N HIS A 40 -6.79 17.27 1.17
CA HIS A 40 -8.20 17.47 0.87
C HIS A 40 -8.64 16.40 -0.13
N LEU A 41 -9.31 15.36 0.36
CA LEU A 41 -9.77 14.25 -0.49
C LEU A 41 -11.16 14.53 -1.08
N PRO A 42 -11.46 14.05 -2.29
CA PRO A 42 -12.80 14.10 -2.85
C PRO A 42 -13.82 13.35 -1.98
N ASP A 43 -15.08 13.80 -1.97
CA ASP A 43 -16.16 13.17 -1.19
C ASP A 43 -16.36 11.69 -1.52
N ASP A 44 -16.09 11.28 -2.76
CA ASP A 44 -16.22 9.90 -3.22
C ASP A 44 -14.90 9.11 -3.17
N PHE A 45 -13.86 9.63 -2.51
CA PHE A 45 -12.52 9.05 -2.45
C PHE A 45 -12.53 7.56 -2.05
N PHE A 46 -13.08 7.23 -0.88
CA PHE A 46 -13.08 5.83 -0.39
C PHE A 46 -13.98 4.92 -1.23
N LYS A 47 -15.03 5.46 -1.85
CA LYS A 47 -15.87 4.72 -2.80
C LYS A 47 -15.06 4.36 -4.05
N ARG A 48 -14.25 5.29 -4.57
CA ARG A 48 -13.37 5.04 -5.71
C ARG A 48 -12.25 4.07 -5.35
N LEU A 49 -11.61 4.27 -4.19
CA LEU A 49 -10.50 3.46 -3.71
C LEU A 49 -10.91 2.01 -3.39
N ILE A 50 -11.91 1.82 -2.53
CA ILE A 50 -12.24 0.50 -1.98
C ILE A 50 -13.31 -0.21 -2.81
N LEU A 51 -14.41 0.47 -3.16
CA LEU A 51 -15.54 -0.18 -3.82
C LEU A 51 -15.33 -0.36 -5.32
N LYS A 52 -14.72 0.64 -5.98
CA LYS A 52 -14.42 0.57 -7.42
C LYS A 52 -13.02 0.05 -7.72
N GLN A 53 -12.13 0.00 -6.73
CA GLN A 53 -10.69 -0.25 -6.92
C GLN A 53 -10.11 0.55 -8.10
N GLU A 54 -10.57 1.79 -8.23
CA GLU A 54 -10.18 2.69 -9.31
C GLU A 54 -8.71 3.05 -9.12
N TYR A 55 -7.95 3.11 -10.21
CA TYR A 55 -6.56 3.58 -10.20
C TYR A 55 -6.52 5.08 -10.52
N PHE A 56 -6.13 5.88 -9.54
CA PHE A 56 -6.11 7.35 -9.62
C PHE A 56 -5.07 7.92 -8.67
N LYS A 57 -4.65 9.17 -8.90
CA LYS A 57 -3.52 9.81 -8.23
C LYS A 57 -3.64 9.81 -6.70
N GLU A 58 -4.76 10.25 -6.16
CA GLU A 58 -4.98 10.32 -4.73
C GLU A 58 -5.02 8.92 -4.10
N GLY A 59 -5.54 7.93 -4.82
CA GLY A 59 -5.52 6.53 -4.39
C GLY A 59 -4.10 5.98 -4.29
N VAL A 60 -3.25 6.27 -5.29
CA VAL A 60 -1.82 5.88 -5.27
C VAL A 60 -1.13 6.51 -4.06
N GLU A 61 -1.30 7.82 -3.84
CA GLU A 61 -0.71 8.50 -2.69
C GLU A 61 -1.20 7.92 -1.36
N PHE A 62 -2.50 7.60 -1.24
CA PHE A 62 -3.00 6.98 -0.02
C PHE A 62 -2.37 5.61 0.25
N ILE A 63 -2.21 4.76 -0.77
CA ILE A 63 -1.56 3.45 -0.59
C ILE A 63 -0.11 3.63 -0.11
N ILE A 64 0.64 4.53 -0.73
CA ILE A 64 2.06 4.75 -0.39
C ILE A 64 2.22 5.25 1.05
N ASN A 65 1.38 6.19 1.47
CA ASN A 65 1.55 6.87 2.75
C ASN A 65 0.86 6.14 3.92
N CYS A 66 -0.21 5.39 3.65
CA CYS A 66 -1.03 4.79 4.72
C CYS A 66 -0.94 3.26 4.78
N ILE A 67 -0.67 2.60 3.66
CA ILE A 67 -0.76 1.13 3.55
C ILE A 67 0.63 0.51 3.46
N ILE A 68 1.54 1.05 2.67
CA ILE A 68 2.90 0.49 2.56
C ILE A 68 3.73 0.95 3.77
N ILE A 69 4.31 -0.02 4.48
CA ILE A 69 5.24 0.24 5.59
C ILE A 69 6.67 0.23 5.06
N ASP A 70 6.99 -0.78 4.26
CA ASP A 70 8.34 -1.06 3.79
C ASP A 70 8.26 -2.03 2.58
N TRP A 71 9.39 -2.36 1.98
CA TRP A 71 9.50 -3.42 1.00
C TRP A 71 10.78 -4.23 1.18
N VAL A 72 10.78 -5.41 0.58
CA VAL A 72 12.01 -6.16 0.32
C VAL A 72 12.15 -6.19 -1.18
N LEU A 73 13.01 -5.31 -1.70
CA LEU A 73 13.38 -5.27 -3.10
C LEU A 73 14.88 -5.51 -3.20
N LYS A 74 15.29 -6.45 -4.05
CA LYS A 74 16.70 -6.69 -4.35
C LYS A 74 17.06 -6.14 -5.73
N ASP A 75 18.25 -5.57 -5.86
CA ASP A 75 18.84 -5.26 -7.16
C ASP A 75 19.38 -6.53 -7.84
N ASP A 76 19.92 -6.36 -9.05
CA ASP A 76 20.48 -7.46 -9.86
C ASP A 76 21.68 -8.15 -9.19
N ASP A 77 22.37 -7.45 -8.27
CA ASP A 77 23.50 -7.95 -7.49
C ASP A 77 23.05 -8.60 -6.15
N GLY A 78 21.74 -8.58 -5.85
CA GLY A 78 21.13 -9.18 -4.68
C GLY A 78 21.14 -8.29 -3.42
N TYR A 79 21.54 -7.02 -3.53
CA TYR A 79 21.52 -6.08 -2.42
C TYR A 79 20.13 -5.51 -2.19
N ALA A 80 19.78 -5.30 -0.92
CA ALA A 80 18.49 -4.74 -0.55
C ALA A 80 18.42 -3.24 -0.87
N ILE A 81 17.41 -2.84 -1.63
CA ILE A 81 17.08 -1.45 -1.92
C ILE A 81 16.19 -0.93 -0.79
N PRO A 82 16.61 0.11 -0.05
CA PRO A 82 15.83 0.65 1.05
C PRO A 82 14.53 1.28 0.55
N PHE A 83 13.45 1.07 1.29
CA PHE A 83 12.18 1.72 1.00
C PHE A 83 12.29 3.24 1.14
N ASN A 84 11.74 3.95 0.16
CA ASN A 84 11.49 5.37 0.25
C ASN A 84 10.26 5.76 -0.57
N LEU A 85 9.69 6.91 -0.22
CA LEU A 85 8.44 7.38 -0.82
C LEU A 85 8.60 7.82 -2.28
N THR A 86 9.81 8.17 -2.73
CA THR A 86 10.05 8.57 -4.13
C THR A 86 9.95 7.35 -5.04
N ASP A 87 10.70 6.30 -4.73
CA ASP A 87 10.72 5.08 -5.53
C ASP A 87 9.36 4.37 -5.48
N ALA A 88 8.67 4.39 -4.32
CA ALA A 88 7.32 3.87 -4.21
C ALA A 88 6.33 4.60 -5.15
N ARG A 89 6.48 5.92 -5.31
CA ARG A 89 5.68 6.71 -6.26
C ARG A 89 6.03 6.35 -7.69
N GLU A 90 7.31 6.26 -8.03
CA GLU A 90 7.74 5.88 -9.38
C GLU A 90 7.18 4.50 -9.75
N LEU A 91 7.27 3.54 -8.82
CA LEU A 91 6.80 2.18 -8.97
C LEU A 91 5.27 2.12 -9.18
N LEU A 92 4.50 2.76 -8.31
CA LEU A 92 3.04 2.70 -8.42
C LEU A 92 2.47 3.57 -9.53
N ASN A 93 3.15 4.65 -9.95
CA ASN A 93 2.71 5.48 -11.08
C ASN A 93 3.06 4.86 -12.45
N ASN A 94 3.90 3.83 -12.49
CA ASN A 94 4.24 3.16 -13.74
C ASN A 94 3.02 2.44 -14.33
N VAL A 95 2.63 2.82 -15.55
CA VAL A 95 1.43 2.30 -16.22
C VAL A 95 1.50 0.81 -16.57
N HIS A 96 2.71 0.23 -16.69
CA HIS A 96 2.89 -1.16 -17.09
C HIS A 96 2.70 -2.14 -15.92
N PHE A 97 3.10 -1.75 -14.71
CA PHE A 97 3.05 -2.65 -13.54
C PHE A 97 2.43 -2.04 -12.28
N GLY A 98 2.47 -0.71 -12.11
CA GLY A 98 1.96 0.00 -10.95
C GLY A 98 0.47 -0.25 -10.72
N ILE A 99 -0.34 -0.26 -11.78
CA ILE A 99 -1.78 -0.60 -11.72
C ILE A 99 -2.01 -2.01 -11.16
N THR A 100 -1.19 -2.98 -11.57
CA THR A 100 -1.32 -4.38 -11.11
C THR A 100 -0.96 -4.49 -9.63
N ILE A 101 0.13 -3.86 -9.21
CA ILE A 101 0.57 -3.85 -7.81
C ILE A 101 -0.47 -3.14 -6.93
N TYR A 102 -0.94 -1.98 -7.36
CA TYR A 102 -2.01 -1.21 -6.71
C TYR A 102 -3.23 -2.09 -6.42
N LYS A 103 -3.74 -2.81 -7.44
CA LYS A 103 -4.89 -3.70 -7.27
C LYS A 103 -4.58 -4.91 -6.38
N LYS A 104 -3.38 -5.48 -6.47
CA LYS A 104 -2.95 -6.57 -5.56
C LYS A 104 -2.97 -6.12 -4.11
N ILE A 105 -2.44 -4.93 -3.80
CA ILE A 105 -2.45 -4.35 -2.46
C ILE A 105 -3.90 -4.18 -1.97
N LEU A 106 -4.77 -3.56 -2.77
CA LEU A 106 -6.17 -3.36 -2.37
C LEU A 106 -6.90 -4.69 -2.10
N ASN A 107 -6.77 -5.66 -3.00
CA ASN A 107 -7.37 -6.97 -2.82
C ASN A 107 -6.88 -7.63 -1.53
N PHE A 108 -5.56 -7.65 -1.32
CA PHE A 108 -4.94 -8.19 -0.12
C PHE A 108 -5.45 -7.52 1.16
N CYS A 109 -5.57 -6.19 1.15
CA CYS A 109 -6.12 -5.40 2.25
C CYS A 109 -7.60 -5.69 2.54
N THR A 110 -8.39 -6.06 1.52
CA THR A 110 -9.83 -6.35 1.65
C THR A 110 -10.15 -7.82 1.97
N THR A 111 -9.19 -8.73 1.78
CA THR A 111 -9.33 -10.14 2.16
C THR A 111 -8.85 -10.35 3.59
N GLU A 112 -9.59 -11.14 4.39
CA GLU A 112 -9.18 -11.40 5.79
C GLU A 112 -8.00 -12.39 5.91
N ASP A 113 -7.86 -13.30 4.94
CA ASP A 113 -6.87 -14.38 4.94
C ASP A 113 -5.41 -13.96 5.10
N PRO A 114 -4.91 -12.89 4.44
CA PRO A 114 -3.51 -12.49 4.60
C PRO A 114 -3.10 -11.99 5.99
N PHE A 115 -4.05 -11.77 6.90
CA PHE A 115 -3.80 -11.27 8.26
C PHE A 115 -4.31 -12.21 9.37
N LYS A 116 -4.69 -13.44 9.03
CA LYS A 116 -5.03 -14.52 9.96
C LYS A 116 -3.78 -15.32 10.33
#